data_AF-A0AAW2FUW0-F1
#
_entry.id   AF-A0AAW2FUW0-F1
#
_cell.length_a   1.000
_cell.length_b   1.000
_cell.length_c   1.000
_cell.angle_alpha   90.00
_cell.angle_beta   90.00
_cell.angle_gamma   90.00
#
_symmetry.space_group_name_H-M   'P 1'
#
loop_
_entity.id
_entity.type
_entity.pdbx_description
1 polymer ?
#
loop_
_entity_poly.entity_id
_entity_poly.type
_entity_poly.pdbx_seq_one_letter_code
_entity_poly.pdbx_strand_id
1 'polypeptide(L)'
;MLAKSLLSMEFAWCLSYLGSMLMQIFLYCWYGNEVTLKSTEIGSAIYEMDWSVLPADLMKTLLMIITRSKKPIKITSGNIITLSNESFMKIIKISYSAYNVLQRS
;
A
#
# COMPACT_ATOMS: atom_id res chain seq x y z
N MET A 1 28.77 5.17 28.29
CA MET A 1 29.53 4.50 27.21
C MET A 1 28.60 4.01 26.08
N LEU A 2 27.43 3.43 26.39
CA LEU A 2 26.41 3.04 25.40
C LEU A 2 25.88 4.19 24.51
N ALA A 3 25.55 5.35 25.09
CA ALA A 3 25.01 6.49 24.34
C ALA A 3 26.00 7.13 23.33
N LYS A 4 27.31 6.96 23.53
CA LYS A 4 28.33 7.48 22.59
C LYS A 4 28.41 6.66 21.30
N SER A 5 27.94 5.40 21.29
CA SER A 5 27.89 4.55 20.09
C SER A 5 26.65 4.83 19.23
N LEU A 6 25.53 5.22 19.84
CA LEU A 6 24.27 5.56 19.17
C LEU A 6 24.36 6.86 18.35
N LEU A 7 25.30 7.74 18.68
CA LEU A 7 25.54 9.01 17.96
C LEU A 7 26.80 8.93 17.09
N SER A 8 27.21 7.74 16.65
CA SER A 8 28.22 7.63 15.60
C SER A 8 27.61 8.13 14.28
N MET A 9 28.38 8.89 13.49
CA MET A 9 27.94 9.40 12.19
C MET A 9 27.43 8.27 11.27
N GLU A 10 28.04 7.09 11.39
CA GLU A 10 27.62 5.85 10.72
C GLU A 10 26.21 5.39 11.12
N PHE A 11 25.86 5.48 12.41
CA PHE A 11 24.53 5.08 12.90
C PHE A 11 23.46 6.05 12.41
N ALA A 12 23.75 7.35 12.43
CA ALA A 12 22.86 8.39 11.89
C ALA A 12 22.63 8.20 10.39
N TRP A 13 23.67 7.86 9.62
CA TRP A 13 23.56 7.56 8.20
C TRP A 13 22.67 6.34 7.95
N CYS A 14 22.92 5.22 8.62
CA CYS A 14 22.08 4.01 8.52
C CYS A 14 20.62 4.27 8.88
N LEU A 15 20.36 5.01 9.96
CA LEU A 15 19.01 5.35 10.39
C LEU A 15 18.29 6.22 9.35
N SER A 16 19.00 7.20 8.78
CA SER A 16 18.46 8.07 7.72
C SER A 16 18.11 7.26 6.47
N TYR A 17 18.99 6.36 6.04
CA TYR A 17 18.79 5.50 4.87
C TYR A 17 17.60 4.54 5.06
N LEU A 18 17.52 3.87 6.21
CA LEU A 18 16.39 3.01 6.56
C LEU A 18 15.08 3.80 6.61
N GLY A 19 15.09 4.99 7.22
CA GLY A 19 13.93 5.88 7.26
C GLY A 19 13.46 6.28 5.86
N SER A 20 14.37 6.69 4.98
CA SER A 20 14.03 7.06 3.59
C SER A 20 13.43 5.90 2.80
N MET A 21 14.01 4.70 2.90
CA MET A 21 13.50 3.50 2.23
C MET A 21 12.10 3.12 2.74
N LEU A 22 11.89 3.15 4.07
CA LEU A 22 10.59 2.88 4.67
C LEU A 22 9.54 3.93 4.25
N MET A 23 9.91 5.21 4.19
CA MET A 23 9.03 6.29 3.74
C MET A 23 8.58 6.09 2.29
N GLN A 24 9.51 5.73 1.39
CA GLN A 24 9.16 5.44 0.00
C GLN A 24 8.16 4.29 -0.10
N ILE A 25 8.42 3.18 0.59
CA ILE A 25 7.52 2.01 0.59
C ILE A 25 6.16 2.36 1.18
N PHE A 26 6.12 3.14 2.26
CA PHE A 26 4.89 3.60 2.89
C PHE A 26 4.06 4.45 1.93
N LEU A 27 4.67 5.40 1.22
CA LEU A 27 3.98 6.22 0.23
C LEU A 27 3.37 5.36 -0.88
N TYR A 28 4.10 4.38 -1.43
CA TYR A 28 3.56 3.48 -2.45
C TYR A 28 2.36 2.66 -1.93
N CYS A 29 2.45 2.12 -0.71
CA CYS A 29 1.35 1.39 -0.07
C CYS A 29 0.14 2.29 0.20
N TRP A 30 0.36 3.55 0.58
CA TRP A 30 -0.70 4.52 0.84
C TRP A 30 -1.46 4.88 -0.42
N TYR A 31 -0.74 5.31 -1.47
CA TYR A 31 -1.36 5.63 -2.76
C TYR A 31 -2.05 4.42 -3.38
N GLY A 32 -1.47 3.22 -3.29
CA GLY A 32 -2.12 1.99 -3.75
C GLY A 32 -3.44 1.70 -3.03
N ASN A 33 -3.50 1.96 -1.72
CA ASN A 33 -4.71 1.79 -0.92
C ASN A 33 -5.78 2.83 -1.25
N GLU A 34 -5.42 4.11 -1.34
CA GLU A 34 -6.31 5.22 -1.72
C GLU A 34 -6.92 5.00 -3.11
N VAL A 35 -6.11 4.63 -4.10
CA VAL A 35 -6.58 4.34 -5.46
C VAL A 35 -7.56 3.15 -5.47
N THR A 36 -7.30 2.13 -4.64
CA THR A 36 -8.20 0.97 -4.51
C THR A 36 -9.54 1.36 -3.88
N LEU A 37 -9.52 2.18 -2.81
CA LEU A 37 -10.72 2.70 -2.16
C LEU A 37 -11.54 3.55 -3.11
N LYS A 38 -10.92 4.53 -3.77
CA LYS A 38 -11.57 5.44 -4.72
C LYS A 38 -12.13 4.70 -5.94
N SER A 39 -11.42 3.70 -6.46
CA SER A 39 -11.93 2.84 -7.54
C SER A 39 -13.21 2.09 -7.13
N THR A 40 -13.30 1.66 -5.87
CA THR A 40 -14.48 0.95 -5.37
C THR A 40 -15.65 1.91 -5.17
N GLU A 41 -15.38 3.10 -4.63
CA GLU A 41 -16.36 4.18 -4.41
C GLU A 41 -16.95 4.69 -5.73
N ILE A 42 -16.13 4.89 -6.76
CA ILE A 42 -16.57 5.26 -8.11
C ILE A 42 -17.49 4.18 -8.69
N GLY A 43 -17.16 2.90 -8.51
CA GLY A 43 -17.99 1.79 -8.97
C GLY A 43 -19.39 1.78 -8.33
N SER A 44 -19.48 2.11 -7.04
CA SER A 44 -20.76 2.23 -6.32
C SER A 44 -21.55 3.46 -6.76
N ALA A 45 -20.89 4.62 -6.92
CA ALA A 45 -21.54 5.85 -7.37
C ALA A 45 -22.11 5.72 -8.79
N ILE A 46 -21.41 5.02 -9.69
CA ILE A 46 -21.92 4.69 -11.03
C ILE A 46 -23.10 3.73 -10.95
N TYR A 47 -23.11 2.80 -9.99
CA TYR A 47 -24.23 1.87 -9.83
C TYR A 47 -25.52 2.58 -9.40
N GLU A 48 -25.42 3.59 -8.53
CA GLU A 48 -26.57 4.37 -8.03
C GLU A 48 -27.07 5.47 -8.97
N MET A 49 -26.32 5.80 -10.04
CA MET A 49 -26.75 6.84 -10.97
C MET A 49 -27.89 6.38 -11.89
N ASP A 50 -28.68 7.33 -12.40
CA ASP A 50 -29.80 6.99 -13.27
C ASP A 50 -29.32 6.54 -14.67
N TRP A 51 -29.32 5.22 -14.87
CA TRP A 51 -28.89 4.56 -16.11
C TRP A 51 -29.77 4.90 -17.32
N SER A 52 -30.99 5.38 -17.08
CA SER A 52 -32.01 5.63 -18.11
C SER A 52 -31.68 6.82 -19.01
N VAL A 53 -30.85 7.75 -18.51
CA VAL A 53 -30.50 9.00 -19.19
C VAL A 53 -29.23 8.85 -20.04
N LEU A 54 -28.56 7.69 -19.99
CA LEU A 54 -27.27 7.49 -20.63
C LEU A 54 -27.36 6.82 -21.99
N PRO A 55 -26.52 7.22 -22.95
CA PRO A 55 -26.41 6.52 -24.23
C PRO A 55 -25.83 5.12 -24.03
N ALA A 56 -26.33 4.15 -24.81
CA ALA A 56 -25.99 2.73 -24.69
C ALA A 56 -24.48 2.43 -24.82
N ASP A 57 -23.73 3.28 -25.53
CA ASP A 57 -22.27 3.16 -25.70
C ASP A 57 -21.52 3.49 -24.39
N LEU A 58 -21.96 4.54 -23.69
CA LEU A 58 -21.43 4.93 -22.38
C LEU A 58 -21.77 3.87 -21.33
N MET A 59 -22.99 3.31 -21.43
CA MET A 59 -23.49 2.26 -20.52
C MET A 59 -22.60 1.01 -20.56
N LYS A 60 -22.23 0.55 -21.75
CA LYS A 60 -21.29 -0.59 -21.94
C LYS A 60 -19.90 -0.28 -21.40
N THR A 61 -19.42 0.94 -21.60
CA THR A 61 -18.11 1.40 -21.12
C THR A 61 -18.08 1.45 -19.59
N LEU A 62 -19.11 2.01 -18.96
CA LEU A 62 -19.27 2.06 -17.49
C LEU A 62 -19.37 0.66 -16.89
N LEU A 63 -20.08 -0.26 -17.54
CA LEU A 63 -20.21 -1.65 -17.07
C LEU A 63 -18.87 -2.40 -17.13
N MET A 64 -18.06 -2.15 -18.17
CA MET A 64 -16.68 -2.65 -18.25
C MET A 64 -15.81 -2.05 -17.14
N ILE A 65 -15.91 -0.75 -16.88
CA ILE A 65 -15.17 -0.07 -15.80
C ILE A 65 -15.57 -0.64 -14.43
N ILE A 66 -16.86 -0.78 -14.12
CA ILE A 66 -17.33 -1.40 -12.86
C ILE A 66 -16.83 -2.84 -12.73
N THR A 67 -16.91 -3.63 -13.80
CA THR A 67 -16.45 -5.03 -13.79
C THR A 67 -14.94 -5.14 -13.60
N ARG A 68 -14.17 -4.17 -14.11
CA ARG A 68 -12.72 -4.05 -13.87
C ARG A 68 -12.42 -3.56 -12.46
N SER A 69 -13.15 -2.57 -11.94
CA SER A 69 -13.01 -2.02 -10.59
C SER A 69 -13.44 -2.99 -9.47
N LYS A 70 -14.33 -3.95 -9.75
CA LYS A 70 -14.65 -5.07 -8.85
C LYS A 70 -13.45 -5.99 -8.58
N LYS A 71 -12.45 -6.00 -9.47
CA LYS A 71 -11.12 -6.54 -9.15
C LYS A 71 -10.31 -5.38 -8.57
N PRO A 72 -10.13 -5.28 -7.25
CA PRO A 72 -9.26 -4.26 -6.70
C PRO A 72 -7.91 -4.38 -7.38
N ILE A 73 -7.40 -3.26 -7.91
CA ILE A 73 -6.06 -3.16 -8.49
C ILE A 73 -5.09 -3.30 -7.32
N LYS A 74 -4.90 -4.54 -6.88
CA LYS A 74 -3.91 -4.92 -5.89
C LYS A 74 -2.59 -4.82 -6.62
N ILE A 75 -1.89 -3.70 -6.45
CA ILE A 75 -0.49 -3.61 -6.85
C ILE A 75 0.24 -4.65 -6.01
N THR A 76 0.47 -5.80 -6.61
CA THR A 76 1.01 -6.98 -5.94
C THR A 76 2.44 -7.09 -6.39
N SER A 77 3.40 -6.82 -5.50
CA SER A 77 4.80 -7.07 -5.83
C SER A 77 5.02 -8.58 -5.85
N GLY A 78 5.39 -9.12 -7.02
CA GLY A 78 5.70 -10.53 -7.21
C GLY A 78 4.57 -11.53 -6.93
N ASN A 79 3.29 -11.12 -6.97
CA ASN A 79 2.12 -11.97 -6.67
C ASN A 79 2.04 -12.52 -5.22
N ILE A 80 2.92 -12.07 -4.30
CA ILE A 80 3.04 -12.59 -2.93
C ILE A 80 2.63 -11.54 -1.88
N ILE A 81 2.87 -10.25 -2.16
CA ILE A 81 2.62 -9.16 -1.21
C ILE A 81 1.72 -8.12 -1.86
N THR A 82 0.48 -8.02 -1.39
CA THR A 82 -0.40 -6.90 -1.74
C THR A 82 0.14 -5.66 -1.05
N LEU A 83 0.50 -4.62 -1.80
CA LEU A 83 0.95 -3.33 -1.25
C LEU A 83 -0.23 -2.65 -0.55
N SER A 84 -0.39 -2.95 0.73
CA SER A 84 -1.38 -2.35 1.62
C SER A 84 -0.70 -1.93 2.92
N ASN A 85 -1.33 -1.01 3.65
CA ASN A 85 -0.82 -0.55 4.94
C ASN A 85 -0.69 -1.72 5.95
N GLU A 86 -1.58 -2.72 5.86
CA GLU A 86 -1.48 -3.95 6.66
C GLU A 86 -0.25 -4.78 6.34
N SER A 87 0.09 -4.94 5.06
CA SER A 87 1.30 -5.68 4.66
C SER A 87 2.56 -4.98 5.12
N PHE A 88 2.60 -3.64 5.06
CA PHE A 88 3.72 -2.87 5.61
C PHE A 88 3.89 -3.11 7.11
N MET A 89 2.79 -3.10 7.87
CA MET A 89 2.80 -3.41 9.31
C MET A 89 3.28 -4.85 9.59
N LYS A 90 2.89 -5.82 8.75
CA LYS A 90 3.39 -7.21 8.84
C LYS A 90 4.90 -7.29 8.62
N ILE A 91 5.42 -6.59 7.62
CA ILE A 91 6.87 -6.55 7.35
C ILE A 91 7.63 -5.99 8.55
N ILE A 92 7.18 -4.87 9.12
CA ILE A 92 7.80 -4.29 10.32
C ILE A 92 7.79 -5.27 11.49
N LYS A 93 6.65 -5.94 11.74
CA LYS A 93 6.53 -6.93 12.82
C LYS A 93 7.48 -8.11 12.64
N ILE A 94 7.60 -8.63 11.42
CA ILE A 94 8.51 -9.74 11.10
C ILE A 94 9.96 -9.29 11.31
N SER A 95 10.34 -8.12 10.81
CA SER A 95 11.69 -7.56 11.00
C SER A 95 12.03 -7.38 12.49
N TYR A 96 11.11 -6.84 13.29
CA TYR A 96 11.29 -6.69 14.73
C TYR A 96 11.38 -8.05 15.44
N SER A 97 10.55 -9.01 15.05
CA SER A 97 10.60 -10.38 15.59
C SER A 97 11.93 -11.06 15.28
N ALA A 98 12.42 -10.95 14.04
CA ALA A 98 13.71 -11.50 13.63
C ALA A 98 14.86 -10.86 14.42
N TYR A 99 14.83 -9.54 14.60
CA TYR A 99 15.79 -8.82 15.44
C TYR A 99 15.77 -9.32 16.89
N ASN A 100 14.58 -9.52 17.46
CA ASN A 100 14.44 -10.01 18.84
C ASN A 100 14.97 -11.44 19.02
N VAL A 101 14.76 -12.31 18.03
CA VAL A 101 15.32 -13.67 18.01
C VAL A 101 16.85 -13.61 17.98
N LEU A 102 17.43 -12.81 17.09
CA LEU A 102 18.88 -12.65 16.97
C LEU A 102 19.51 -12.00 18.21
N GLN A 103 18.79 -11.13 18.93
CA GLN A 103 19.28 -10.54 20.16
C GLN A 103 19.18 -11.50 21.36
N ARG A 104 18.37 -12.56 21.27
CA ARG A 104 18.27 -13.62 22.28
C ARG A 104 19.20 -14.81 22.04
N SER A 105 19.79 -14.93 20.84
CA SER A 105 20.85 -15.90 20.52
C SER A 105 22.22 -15.36 20.85
#